data_AF-A0A564QD46-F1
#
_entry.id   AF-A0A564QD46-F1
#
_cell.length_a   1.000
_cell.length_b   1.000
_cell.length_c   1.000
_cell.angle_alpha   90.00
_cell.angle_beta   90.00
_cell.angle_gamma   90.00
#
_symmetry.space_group_name_H-M   'P 1'
#
loop_
_entity.id
_entity.type
_entity.pdbx_description
1 polymer ?
#
loop_
_entity_poly.entity_id
_entity_poly.type
_entity_poly.pdbx_seq_one_letter_code
_entity_poly.pdbx_strand_id
1 'polypeptide(L)'
;MGFSNLGGVTIIVVIDASSLEEVLIRINEEFLKINKVAMGKPILIREYHRRINDMKGRGEEYGRVLSPLKDFMHSIELWVDDEVEHNFDCIVEIPRKDLHLFVTAKEAALRDGAEEAIVISSDGGVIEVKECENGRARVRVIPVEEFQGAFRNESLPP
;
A
#
# COMPACT_ATOMS: atom_id res chain seq x y z
N MET A 1 -2.10 -24.60 20.98
CA MET A 1 -1.42 -23.97 19.83
C MET A 1 -2.23 -24.32 18.59
N GLY A 2 -3.09 -23.41 18.16
CA GLY A 2 -3.91 -23.59 16.97
C GLY A 2 -4.13 -22.21 16.37
N PHE A 3 -3.40 -21.90 15.30
CA PHE A 3 -3.74 -20.77 14.46
C PHE A 3 -4.94 -21.21 13.65
N SER A 4 -6.11 -20.71 14.01
CA SER A 4 -7.32 -20.86 13.21
C SER A 4 -7.07 -20.15 11.88
N ASN A 5 -6.85 -20.93 10.82
CA ASN A 5 -7.08 -20.51 9.44
C ASN A 5 -8.53 -20.03 9.34
N LEU A 6 -8.77 -18.74 9.59
CA LEU A 6 -9.85 -18.03 8.94
C LEU A 6 -9.53 -18.12 7.45
N GLY A 7 -10.42 -18.71 6.63
CA GLY A 7 -10.22 -18.96 5.20
C GLY A 7 -9.63 -17.73 4.50
N GLY A 8 -8.30 -17.75 4.38
CA GLY A 8 -7.48 -16.55 4.33
C GLY A 8 -7.53 -15.91 2.97
N VAL A 9 -8.43 -14.95 2.80
CA VAL A 9 -8.34 -14.01 1.69
C VAL A 9 -7.06 -13.22 1.90
N THR A 10 -6.04 -13.53 1.11
CA THR A 10 -4.78 -12.76 1.11
C THR A 10 -5.11 -11.40 0.49
N ILE A 11 -5.16 -10.36 1.33
CA ILE A 11 -5.36 -8.99 0.85
C ILE A 11 -3.99 -8.40 0.56
N ILE A 12 -3.81 -7.95 -0.68
CA ILE A 12 -2.62 -7.20 -1.10
C ILE A 12 -2.88 -5.71 -0.89
N VAL A 13 -2.00 -5.05 -0.15
CA VAL A 13 -2.12 -3.61 0.09
C VAL A 13 -1.01 -2.88 -0.67
N VAL A 14 -1.38 -1.93 -1.51
CA VAL A 14 -0.44 -1.08 -2.24
C VAL A 14 -0.55 0.34 -1.72
N ILE A 15 0.53 0.85 -1.17
CA ILE A 15 0.60 2.22 -0.64
C ILE A 15 1.09 3.13 -1.77
N ASP A 16 0.34 4.18 -2.11
CA ASP A 16 0.90 5.28 -2.89
C ASP A 16 2.03 5.92 -2.08
N ALA A 17 3.21 6.03 -2.68
CA ALA A 17 4.37 6.61 -2.03
C ALA A 17 4.16 8.05 -1.55
N SER A 18 3.27 8.80 -2.22
CA SER A 18 2.87 10.13 -1.81
C SER A 18 2.15 10.14 -0.45
N SER A 19 1.52 9.02 -0.10
CA SER A 19 0.74 8.81 1.13
C SER A 19 1.49 7.99 2.18
N LEU A 20 2.73 7.56 1.91
CA LEU A 20 3.44 6.60 2.76
C LEU A 20 3.57 7.07 4.22
N GLU A 21 4.04 8.30 4.44
CA GLU A 21 4.21 8.83 5.80
C GLU A 21 2.87 8.88 6.56
N GLU A 22 1.79 9.30 5.88
CA GLU A 22 0.45 9.37 6.47
C GLU A 22 -0.11 7.98 6.78
N VAL A 23 0.09 7.01 5.88
CA VAL A 23 -0.30 5.61 6.11
C VAL A 23 0.47 5.03 7.29
N LEU A 24 1.79 5.26 7.36
CA LEU A 24 2.63 4.74 8.45
C LEU A 24 2.27 5.30 9.83
N ILE A 25 1.71 6.52 9.90
CA ILE A 25 1.19 7.09 11.15
C ILE A 25 -0.09 6.38 11.60
N ARG A 26 -0.87 5.82 10.66
CA ARG A 26 -2.18 5.22 10.89
C ARG A 26 -2.16 3.71 11.10
N ILE A 27 -1.08 3.03 10.72
CA ILE A 27 -0.93 1.57 10.91
C ILE A 27 -0.09 1.23 12.13
N ASN A 28 -0.28 0.02 12.64
CA ASN A 28 0.58 -0.59 13.65
C ASN A 28 1.59 -1.52 12.96
N GLU A 29 2.64 -1.92 13.67
CA GLU A 29 3.66 -2.83 13.13
C GLU A 29 3.10 -4.22 12.79
N GLU A 30 2.02 -4.63 13.46
CA GLU A 30 1.39 -5.93 13.23
C GLU A 30 0.72 -6.00 11.85
N PHE A 31 0.16 -4.89 11.37
CA PHE A 31 -0.42 -4.77 10.04
C PHE A 31 0.62 -5.11 8.95
N LEU A 32 1.84 -4.56 9.06
CA LEU A 32 2.94 -4.83 8.13
C LEU A 32 3.46 -6.27 8.20
N LYS A 33 3.25 -6.97 9.32
CA LYS A 33 3.67 -8.37 9.50
C LYS A 33 2.66 -9.37 8.95
N ILE A 34 1.37 -9.04 9.00
CA ILE A 34 0.28 -9.94 8.60
C ILE A 34 -0.10 -9.74 7.13
N ASN A 35 -0.04 -8.51 6.63
CA ASN A 35 -0.44 -8.18 5.27
C ASN A 35 0.77 -8.09 4.35
N LYS A 36 0.55 -8.49 3.09
CA LYS A 36 1.51 -8.23 2.03
C LYS A 36 1.34 -6.80 1.54
N VAL A 37 2.41 -6.04 1.61
CA VAL A 37 2.39 -4.61 1.27
C VAL A 37 3.39 -4.30 0.16
N ALA A 38 2.92 -3.59 -0.85
CA ALA A 38 3.70 -3.07 -1.96
C ALA A 38 3.58 -1.54 -2.04
N MET A 39 4.36 -0.91 -2.92
CA MET A 39 4.27 0.54 -3.14
C MET A 39 4.44 0.88 -4.60
N GLY A 40 3.59 1.79 -5.07
CA GLY A 40 3.42 2.02 -6.50
C GLY A 40 4.53 2.80 -7.19
N LYS A 41 5.40 3.53 -6.46
CA LYS A 41 6.32 4.53 -7.07
C LYS A 41 7.80 4.19 -6.81
N PRO A 42 8.47 3.39 -7.67
CA PRO A 42 9.88 3.02 -7.50
C PRO A 42 10.85 4.20 -7.39
N ILE A 43 10.60 5.31 -8.11
CA ILE A 43 11.45 6.51 -8.06
C ILE A 43 11.42 7.12 -6.65
N LEU A 44 10.24 7.25 -6.06
CA LEU A 44 10.08 7.82 -4.72
C LEU A 44 10.63 6.88 -3.63
N ILE A 45 10.66 5.57 -3.86
CA ILE A 45 11.28 4.60 -2.95
C ILE A 45 12.78 4.85 -2.80
N ARG A 46 13.48 5.17 -3.90
CA ARG A 46 14.89 5.56 -3.84
C ARG A 46 15.10 6.84 -3.03
N GLU A 47 14.15 7.78 -3.08
CA GLU A 47 14.18 9.00 -2.28
C GLU A 47 13.95 8.73 -0.80
N TYR A 48 13.02 7.83 -0.45
CA TYR A 48 12.80 7.42 0.95
C TYR A 48 14.02 6.71 1.54
N HIS A 49 14.74 5.87 0.79
CA HIS A 49 16.00 5.29 1.27
C HIS A 49 17.06 6.35 1.63
N ARG A 50 17.12 7.47 0.87
CA ARG A 50 18.00 8.60 1.20
C ARG A 50 17.48 9.35 2.43
N ARG A 51 16.20 9.70 2.47
CA ARG A 51 15.56 10.42 3.59
C ARG A 51 15.68 9.68 4.91
N ILE A 52 15.57 8.35 4.94
CA ILE A 52 15.75 7.55 6.16
C ILE A 52 17.15 7.76 6.77
N ASN A 53 18.17 7.94 5.94
CA ASN A 53 19.52 8.22 6.41
C ASN A 53 19.63 9.64 6.98
N ASP A 54 18.94 10.62 6.38
CA ASP A 54 18.90 12.00 6.88
C ASP A 54 18.11 12.13 8.20
N MET A 55 17.01 11.37 8.33
CA MET A 55 16.15 11.35 9.53
C MET A 55 16.86 10.74 10.75
N LYS A 56 17.87 9.88 10.56
CA LYS A 56 18.72 9.38 11.67
C LYS A 56 19.43 10.51 12.43
N GLY A 57 19.62 11.68 11.80
CA GLY A 57 20.24 12.85 12.41
C GLY A 57 19.30 13.74 13.23
N ARG A 58 17.98 13.49 13.26
CA ARG A 58 16.95 14.37 13.86
C ARG A 58 15.97 13.62 14.77
N GLY A 59 16.52 12.88 15.74
CA GLY A 59 15.89 11.77 16.46
C GLY A 59 14.55 11.99 17.19
N GLU A 60 14.09 13.21 17.45
CA GLU A 60 12.83 13.44 18.19
C GLU A 60 11.60 13.64 17.29
N GLU A 61 11.74 14.27 16.12
CA GLU A 61 10.60 14.67 15.28
C GLU A 61 9.99 13.47 14.51
N TYR A 62 10.82 12.49 14.15
CA TYR A 62 10.41 11.37 13.30
C TYR A 62 10.51 10.00 13.98
N GLY A 63 10.80 9.96 15.28
CA GLY A 63 11.07 8.70 16.01
C GLY A 63 9.93 7.67 15.88
N ARG A 64 8.67 8.13 15.90
CA ARG A 64 7.47 7.26 15.77
C ARG A 64 7.31 6.63 14.37
N VAL A 65 7.74 7.31 13.32
CA VAL A 65 7.59 6.86 11.92
C VAL A 65 8.83 6.12 11.43
N LEU A 66 10.01 6.42 11.99
CA LEU A 66 11.29 5.93 11.48
C LEU A 66 11.45 4.40 11.58
N SER A 67 10.97 3.77 12.66
CA SER A 67 11.05 2.31 12.80
C SER A 67 10.09 1.61 11.83
N PRO A 68 8.78 1.92 11.81
CA PRO A 68 7.86 1.36 10.82
C PRO A 68 8.28 1.62 9.37
N LEU A 69 8.82 2.81 9.07
CA LEU A 69 9.32 3.15 7.74
C LEU A 69 10.53 2.29 7.35
N LYS A 70 11.48 2.06 8.26
CA LYS A 70 12.63 1.17 7.97
C LYS A 70 12.18 -0.26 7.74
N ASP A 71 11.31 -0.77 8.60
CA ASP A 71 10.81 -2.14 8.50
C ASP A 71 10.04 -2.33 7.19
N PHE A 72 9.17 -1.37 6.86
CA PHE A 72 8.47 -1.32 5.58
C PHE A 72 9.43 -1.31 4.40
N MET A 73 10.42 -0.42 4.37
CA MET A 73 11.36 -0.32 3.25
C MET A 73 12.27 -1.55 3.10
N HIS A 74 12.46 -2.36 4.15
CA HIS A 74 13.16 -3.64 4.06
C HIS A 74 12.25 -4.79 3.62
N SER A 75 10.95 -4.74 3.94
CA SER A 75 9.98 -5.78 3.59
C SER A 75 9.29 -5.53 2.25
N ILE A 76 9.47 -4.34 1.66
CA ILE A 76 8.74 -3.96 0.47
C ILE A 76 9.21 -4.70 -0.76
N GLU A 77 8.27 -5.35 -1.42
CA GLU A 77 8.47 -5.93 -2.74
C GLU A 77 8.14 -4.87 -3.80
N LEU A 78 9.14 -4.52 -4.62
CA LEU A 78 8.98 -3.60 -5.74
C LEU A 78 8.38 -4.35 -6.92
N TRP A 79 7.10 -4.12 -7.19
CA TRP A 79 6.38 -4.74 -8.29
C TRP A 79 6.16 -3.74 -9.41
N VAL A 80 7.19 -3.47 -10.21
CA VAL A 80 6.95 -2.82 -11.52
C VAL A 80 7.89 -3.44 -12.53
N ASP A 81 7.32 -4.25 -13.43
CA ASP A 81 7.87 -4.51 -14.74
C ASP A 81 7.20 -3.53 -15.71
N ASP A 82 7.96 -2.58 -16.24
CA ASP A 82 7.47 -1.53 -17.13
C ASP A 82 7.08 -2.07 -18.52
N GLU A 83 7.36 -3.35 -18.83
CA GLU A 83 7.21 -3.94 -20.16
C GLU A 83 5.87 -4.68 -20.39
N VAL A 84 4.97 -4.73 -19.40
CA VAL A 84 3.71 -5.47 -19.51
C VAL A 84 2.59 -4.58 -20.08
N GLU A 85 1.80 -5.09 -21.03
CA GLU A 85 0.57 -4.40 -21.45
C GLU A 85 -0.48 -4.49 -20.33
N HIS A 86 -0.99 -3.33 -19.93
CA HIS A 86 -1.94 -3.22 -18.82
C HIS A 86 -3.30 -2.76 -19.32
N ASN A 87 -4.19 -3.72 -19.59
CA ASN A 87 -5.59 -3.44 -19.84
C ASN A 87 -6.33 -3.42 -18.51
N PHE A 88 -6.95 -2.28 -18.19
CA PHE A 88 -7.82 -2.11 -17.04
C PHE A 88 -9.17 -1.58 -17.51
N ASP A 89 -10.26 -2.21 -17.05
CA ASP A 89 -11.61 -1.69 -17.12
C ASP A 89 -11.90 -0.96 -15.81
N CYS A 90 -11.88 0.38 -15.86
CA CYS A 90 -12.02 1.23 -14.68
C CYS A 90 -13.30 2.07 -14.74
N ILE A 91 -13.79 2.48 -13.56
CA ILE A 91 -14.92 3.43 -13.46
C ILE A 91 -14.55 4.79 -14.06
N VAL A 92 -13.32 5.24 -13.80
CA VAL A 92 -12.72 6.46 -14.35
C VAL A 92 -11.35 6.13 -14.93
N GLU A 93 -10.93 6.87 -15.96
CA GLU A 93 -9.60 6.72 -16.56
C GLU A 93 -8.49 6.91 -15.51
N ILE A 94 -7.54 5.98 -15.47
CA ILE A 94 -6.38 6.09 -14.59
C ILE A 94 -5.51 7.27 -15.05
N PRO A 95 -5.15 8.22 -14.18
CA PRO A 95 -4.20 9.27 -14.53
C PRO A 95 -2.89 8.67 -15.04
N ARG A 96 -2.43 9.08 -16.23
CA ARG A 96 -1.21 8.54 -16.87
C ARG A 96 0.01 8.54 -15.94
N LYS A 97 0.12 9.56 -15.08
CA LYS A 97 1.24 9.70 -14.13
C LYS A 97 1.23 8.63 -13.04
N ASP A 98 0.09 7.98 -12.76
CA ASP A 98 -0.12 7.03 -11.66
C ASP A 98 -0.41 5.59 -12.14
N LEU A 99 -0.32 5.31 -13.45
CA LEU A 99 -0.58 3.98 -14.01
C LEU A 99 0.21 2.87 -13.29
N HIS A 100 1.47 3.14 -12.94
CA HIS A 100 2.35 2.22 -12.20
C HIS A 100 1.73 1.71 -10.89
N LEU A 101 0.84 2.47 -10.24
CA LEU A 101 0.24 2.12 -8.96
C LEU A 101 -0.75 0.98 -9.13
N PHE A 102 -1.58 1.07 -10.17
CA PHE A 102 -2.55 0.05 -10.55
C PHE A 102 -1.85 -1.19 -11.11
N VAL A 103 -0.77 -0.99 -11.87
CA VAL A 103 0.12 -2.07 -12.32
C VAL A 103 0.70 -2.84 -11.14
N THR A 104 1.27 -2.14 -10.15
CA THR A 104 1.84 -2.73 -8.93
C THR A 104 0.78 -3.57 -8.22
N ALA A 105 -0.43 -3.01 -8.04
CA ALA A 105 -1.55 -3.70 -7.39
C ALA A 105 -1.96 -4.97 -8.13
N LYS A 106 -2.08 -4.89 -9.46
CA LYS A 106 -2.41 -6.02 -10.32
C LYS A 106 -1.37 -7.13 -10.24
N GLU A 107 -0.10 -6.80 -10.44
CA GLU A 107 0.99 -7.80 -10.46
C GLU A 107 1.13 -8.50 -9.12
N ALA A 108 1.05 -7.74 -8.02
CA ALA A 108 1.08 -8.30 -6.68
C ALA A 108 -0.12 -9.22 -6.41
N ALA A 109 -1.34 -8.84 -6.83
CA ALA A 109 -2.52 -9.71 -6.72
C ALA A 109 -2.38 -11.01 -7.52
N LEU A 110 -1.98 -10.93 -8.79
CA LEU A 110 -1.87 -12.09 -9.67
C LEU A 110 -0.81 -13.09 -9.19
N ARG A 111 0.34 -12.60 -8.72
CA ARG A 111 1.43 -13.45 -8.22
C ARG A 111 1.00 -14.25 -7.00
N ASP A 112 0.21 -13.64 -6.13
CA ASP A 112 -0.23 -14.25 -4.88
C ASP A 112 -1.56 -14.97 -4.98
N GLY A 113 -2.15 -15.02 -6.17
CA GLY A 113 -3.47 -15.62 -6.40
C GLY A 113 -4.57 -14.90 -5.62
N ALA A 114 -4.40 -13.62 -5.31
CA ALA A 114 -5.41 -12.79 -4.68
C ALA A 114 -6.39 -12.24 -5.73
N GLU A 115 -7.68 -12.27 -5.40
CA GLU A 115 -8.73 -11.72 -6.26
C GLU A 115 -8.78 -10.18 -6.19
N GLU A 116 -8.28 -9.59 -5.10
CA GLU A 116 -8.32 -8.15 -4.85
C GLU A 116 -6.98 -7.60 -4.33
N ALA A 117 -6.60 -6.44 -4.86
CA ALA A 117 -5.61 -5.54 -4.27
C ALA A 117 -6.24 -4.20 -3.89
N ILE A 118 -5.77 -3.63 -2.78
CA ILE A 118 -6.23 -2.34 -2.25
C ILE A 118 -5.12 -1.32 -2.42
N VAL A 119 -5.39 -0.28 -3.20
CA VAL A 119 -4.53 0.90 -3.31
C VAL A 119 -4.95 1.93 -2.27
N ILE A 120 -4.02 2.39 -1.43
CA ILE A 120 -4.25 3.46 -0.47
C ILE A 120 -3.58 4.73 -0.99
N SER A 121 -4.36 5.81 -1.13
CA SER A 121 -3.87 7.06 -1.67
C SER A 121 -4.50 8.28 -0.99
N SER A 122 -3.78 9.40 -1.02
CA SER A 122 -4.24 10.75 -0.70
C SER A 122 -4.36 11.63 -1.96
N ASP A 123 -3.97 11.14 -3.14
CA ASP A 123 -4.15 11.85 -4.42
C ASP A 123 -5.60 11.70 -4.88
N GLY A 124 -6.33 12.83 -4.93
CA GLY A 124 -7.72 12.87 -5.35
C GLY A 124 -7.97 12.28 -6.75
N GLY A 125 -7.03 12.45 -7.69
CA GLY A 125 -7.15 11.88 -9.03
C GLY A 125 -7.01 10.36 -9.05
N VAL A 126 -6.22 9.80 -8.13
CA VAL A 126 -6.14 8.34 -7.93
C VAL A 126 -7.40 7.83 -7.23
N ILE A 127 -7.88 8.53 -6.21
CA ILE A 127 -9.10 8.18 -5.46
C ILE A 127 -10.33 8.15 -6.37
N GLU A 128 -10.45 9.09 -7.31
CA GLU A 128 -11.55 9.17 -8.27
C GLU A 128 -11.69 7.91 -9.15
N VAL A 129 -10.60 7.17 -9.37
CA VAL A 129 -10.63 5.90 -10.11
C VAL A 129 -11.52 4.88 -9.43
N LYS A 130 -11.55 4.86 -8.09
CA LYS A 130 -12.32 3.97 -7.19
C LYS A 130 -12.05 2.48 -7.36
N GLU A 131 -12.25 1.94 -8.55
CA GLU A 131 -12.13 0.53 -8.86
C GLU A 131 -11.73 0.32 -10.32
N CYS A 132 -10.84 -0.65 -10.53
CA CYS A 132 -10.47 -1.19 -11.83
C CYS A 132 -10.46 -2.72 -11.77
N GLU A 133 -10.79 -3.37 -12.88
CA GLU A 133 -10.64 -4.82 -13.04
C GLU A 133 -9.87 -5.13 -14.33
N ASN A 134 -9.19 -6.27 -14.38
CA ASN A 134 -8.57 -6.76 -15.62
C ASN A 134 -9.02 -8.19 -15.99
N GLY A 135 -10.18 -8.62 -15.50
CA GLY A 135 -10.75 -9.96 -15.69
C GLY A 135 -10.11 -11.08 -14.86
N ARG A 136 -9.07 -10.78 -14.06
CA ARG A 136 -8.41 -11.75 -13.17
C ARG A 136 -8.14 -11.22 -11.76
N ALA A 137 -7.94 -9.92 -11.61
CA ALA A 137 -7.77 -9.26 -10.33
C ALA A 137 -8.54 -7.94 -10.33
N ARG A 138 -9.13 -7.60 -9.19
CA ARG A 138 -9.75 -6.31 -8.90
C ARG A 138 -8.78 -5.42 -8.14
N VAL A 139 -8.69 -4.15 -8.53
CA VAL A 139 -7.96 -3.12 -7.83
C VAL A 139 -8.97 -2.12 -7.28
N ARG A 140 -9.02 -1.98 -5.96
CA ARG A 140 -9.88 -1.01 -5.28
C ARG A 140 -9.03 0.10 -4.67
N VAL A 141 -9.44 1.34 -4.85
CA VAL A 141 -8.77 2.51 -4.29
C VAL A 141 -9.52 2.96 -3.05
N ILE A 142 -8.80 3.14 -1.94
CA ILE A 142 -9.33 3.63 -0.68
C ILE A 142 -8.57 4.91 -0.29
N PRO A 143 -9.27 5.98 0.06
CA PRO A 143 -8.63 7.17 0.61
C PRO A 143 -7.86 6.86 1.90
N VAL A 144 -6.72 7.51 2.12
CA VAL A 144 -5.90 7.32 3.32
C VAL A 144 -6.68 7.62 4.62
N GLU A 145 -7.62 8.54 4.58
CA GLU A 145 -8.49 8.91 5.69
C GLU A 145 -9.51 7.83 6.04
N GLU A 146 -9.94 7.03 5.05
CA GLU A 146 -10.84 5.89 5.23
C GLU A 146 -10.08 4.60 5.56
N PHE A 147 -8.76 4.59 5.33
CA PHE A 147 -7.92 3.45 5.61
C PHE A 147 -7.73 3.26 7.12
N GLN A 148 -8.51 2.33 7.69
CA GLN A 148 -8.41 1.91 9.10
C GLN A 148 -7.38 0.79 9.27
N GLY A 149 -6.13 1.01 8.83
CA GLY A 149 -5.12 -0.04 8.84
C GLY A 149 -4.72 -0.57 10.21
N ALA A 150 -5.05 0.10 11.33
CA ALA A 150 -4.76 -0.42 12.68
C ALA A 150 -5.49 0.21 13.88
N PHE A 151 -6.54 1.02 13.72
CA PHE A 151 -7.26 1.57 14.89
C PHE A 151 -8.38 0.64 15.37
N ARG A 152 -8.00 -0.53 15.91
CA ARG A 152 -8.86 -1.30 16.84
C ARG A 152 -8.02 -1.89 17.99
N ASN A 153 -7.32 -1.02 18.69
CA ASN A 153 -7.02 -1.20 20.12
C ASN A 153 -7.59 -0.05 20.96
N GLU A 154 -8.59 0.67 20.43
CA GLU A 154 -9.45 1.49 21.26
C GLU A 154 -10.63 0.63 21.67
N SER A 155 -10.72 0.38 22.98
CA SER A 155 -11.87 -0.18 23.66
C SER A 155 -13.16 0.36 23.07
N LEU A 156 -14.08 -0.55 22.71
CA LEU A 156 -15.46 -0.20 22.36
C LEU A 156 -16.01 0.75 23.43
N PRO A 157 -16.77 1.80 23.04
CA PRO A 157 -17.46 2.63 24.02
C PRO A 157 -18.40 1.75 24.88
N PRO A 158 -18.64 2.14 26.14
CA PRO A 158 -19.22 1.28 27.17
C PRO A 158 -20.59 0.68 26.80
#